data_AF-A0A660TNQ1-F1
#
_entry.id   AF-A0A660TNQ1-F1
#
_cell.length_a   1.000
_cell.length_b   1.000
_cell.length_c   1.000
_cell.angle_alpha   90.00
_cell.angle_beta   90.00
_cell.angle_gamma   90.00
#
_symmetry.space_group_name_H-M   'P 1'
#
loop_
_entity.id
_entity.type
_entity.pdbx_description
1 polymer ?
#
loop_
_entity_poly.entity_id
_entity_poly.type
_entity_poly.pdbx_seq_one_letter_code
_entity_poly.pdbx_strand_id
1 'polypeptide(L)'
;MTDIRIMKRPMNPLKALSHVKKWLEAPGVRILEPGLEHLEIMGELIDNTGIAGRLATDLHIAALALELHGEIPLKKARTMSGPNR
;
A
#
# COMPACT_ATOMS: atom_id res chain seq x y z
N MET A 1 -1.59 -0.94 -13.16
CA MET A 1 -1.85 0.06 -14.22
C MET A 1 -1.22 -0.31 -15.57
N THR A 2 -0.97 -1.60 -15.80
CA THR A 2 -0.24 -2.16 -16.96
C THR A 2 -0.95 -3.42 -17.51
N ASP A 3 -1.98 -3.92 -16.83
CA ASP A 3 -2.70 -5.13 -17.23
C ASP A 3 -3.76 -4.80 -18.28
N ILE A 4 -3.64 -5.44 -19.44
CA ILE A 4 -4.56 -5.30 -20.58
C ILE A 4 -5.99 -5.77 -20.26
N ARG A 5 -6.15 -6.66 -19.28
CA ARG A 5 -7.45 -7.24 -18.88
C ARG A 5 -8.25 -6.26 -18.03
N ILE A 6 -7.58 -5.30 -17.38
CA ILE A 6 -8.18 -4.35 -16.46
C ILE A 6 -8.28 -2.96 -17.09
N MET A 7 -7.36 -2.60 -17.99
CA MET A 7 -7.27 -1.25 -18.58
C MET A 7 -7.48 -1.24 -20.09
N LYS A 8 -8.36 -0.35 -20.58
CA LYS A 8 -8.56 -0.11 -22.03
C LYS A 8 -7.28 0.34 -22.76
N ARG A 9 -6.39 1.05 -22.06
CA ARG A 9 -5.09 1.53 -22.57
C ARG A 9 -4.05 1.40 -21.46
N PRO A 10 -3.42 0.23 -21.31
CA PRO A 10 -2.44 0.02 -20.26
C PRO A 10 -1.18 0.84 -20.53
N MET A 11 -0.54 1.30 -19.45
CA MET A 11 0.75 1.96 -19.55
C MET A 11 1.81 0.96 -19.99
N ASN A 12 2.78 1.41 -20.79
CA ASN A 12 3.97 0.61 -21.07
C ASN A 12 4.71 0.28 -19.75
N PRO A 13 5.09 -0.99 -19.50
CA PRO A 13 5.75 -1.39 -18.25
C PRO A 13 7.05 -0.64 -17.94
N LEU A 14 7.88 -0.34 -18.95
CA LEU A 14 9.12 0.43 -18.75
C LEU A 14 8.83 1.87 -18.36
N LYS A 15 7.75 2.45 -18.89
CA LYS A 15 7.27 3.77 -18.46
C LYS A 15 6.76 3.74 -17.02
N ALA A 16 6.03 2.70 -16.62
CA ALA A 16 5.63 2.54 -15.23
C ALA A 16 6.84 2.43 -14.30
N LEU A 17 7.87 1.67 -14.69
CA LEU A 17 9.11 1.54 -13.91
C LEU A 17 9.86 2.86 -13.78
N SER A 18 9.88 3.70 -14.82
CA SER A 18 10.53 5.01 -14.72
C SER A 18 9.83 5.96 -13.74
N HIS A 19 8.51 5.82 -13.55
CA HIS A 19 7.80 6.54 -12.48
C HIS A 19 8.22 6.05 -11.09
N VAL A 20 8.32 4.73 -10.89
CA VAL A 20 8.76 4.15 -9.61
C VAL A 20 10.17 4.61 -9.25
N LYS A 21 11.10 4.60 -10.22
CA LYS A 21 12.48 5.10 -10.00
C LYS A 21 12.49 6.56 -9.53
N LYS A 22 11.71 7.42 -10.17
CA LYS A 22 11.58 8.82 -9.76
C LYS A 22 11.04 9.00 -8.35
N TRP A 23 10.15 8.13 -7.89
CA TRP A 23 9.67 8.15 -6.50
C TRP A 23 10.79 7.77 -5.55
N LEU A 24 11.55 6.71 -5.85
CA LEU A 24 12.66 6.26 -5.01
C LEU A 24 13.82 7.27 -4.93
N GLU A 25 14.00 8.08 -5.96
CA GLU A 25 15.01 9.16 -5.99
C GLU A 25 14.57 10.43 -5.23
N ALA A 26 13.30 10.54 -4.83
CA ALA A 26 12.78 11.75 -4.20
C ALA A 26 13.31 11.91 -2.75
N PRO A 27 13.67 13.12 -2.31
CA PRO A 27 14.06 13.37 -0.92
C PRO A 27 12.97 12.93 0.06
N GLY A 28 13.36 12.22 1.12
CA GLY A 28 12.44 11.73 2.15
C GLY A 28 11.76 10.40 1.81
N VAL A 29 12.02 9.79 0.65
CA VAL A 29 11.60 8.42 0.34
C VAL A 29 12.66 7.44 0.81
N ARG A 30 12.23 6.39 1.53
CA ARG A 30 13.08 5.29 1.96
C ARG A 30 12.40 3.96 1.66
N ILE A 31 13.20 2.95 1.35
CA ILE A 31 12.74 1.57 1.30
C ILE A 31 12.66 1.07 2.74
N LEU A 32 11.54 0.46 3.10
CA LEU A 32 11.32 -0.14 4.40
C LEU A 32 11.60 -1.63 4.29
N GLU A 33 12.51 -2.12 5.10
CA GLU A 33 12.83 -3.54 5.19
C GLU A 33 12.13 -4.12 6.44
N PRO A 34 11.45 -5.26 6.32
CA PRO A 34 10.92 -5.99 7.46
C PRO A 34 12.01 -6.30 8.49
N GLY A 35 11.70 -6.09 9.77
CA GLY A 35 12.54 -6.52 10.88
C GLY A 35 12.25 -7.96 11.31
N LEU A 36 12.80 -8.33 12.46
CA LEU A 36 12.69 -9.70 13.00
C LEU A 36 11.27 -10.00 13.53
N GLU A 37 10.53 -8.99 13.97
CA GLU A 37 9.20 -9.14 14.57
C GLU A 37 8.09 -9.15 13.51
N HIS A 38 8.42 -8.80 12.27
CA HIS A 38 7.47 -8.66 11.16
C HIS A 38 6.53 -9.87 10.96
N LEU A 39 7.06 -11.10 11.05
CA LEU A 39 6.24 -12.30 10.86
C LEU A 39 5.30 -12.57 12.03
N GLU A 40 5.71 -12.24 13.25
CA GLU A 40 4.87 -12.36 14.44
C GLU A 40 3.72 -11.36 14.36
N ILE A 41 4.01 -10.10 14.06
CA ILE A 41 3.02 -9.05 13.84
C ILE A 41 2.06 -9.42 12.70
N MET A 42 2.58 -9.94 11.57
CA MET A 42 1.72 -10.42 10.49
C MET A 42 0.80 -11.57 10.93
N GLY A 43 1.29 -12.49 11.75
CA GLY A 43 0.50 -13.59 12.31
C GLY A 43 -0.66 -13.07 13.15
N GLU A 44 -0.40 -12.12 14.05
CA GLU A 44 -1.43 -11.48 14.87
C GLU A 44 -2.48 -10.75 14.03
N LEU A 45 -2.06 -10.02 12.98
CA LEU A 45 -2.99 -9.33 12.09
C LEU A 45 -3.87 -10.32 11.30
N ILE A 46 -3.30 -11.45 10.88
CA ILE A 46 -4.07 -12.50 10.19
C ILE A 46 -5.08 -13.13 11.15
N ASP A 47 -4.68 -13.45 12.37
CA ASP A 47 -5.58 -14.05 13.38
C ASP A 47 -6.74 -13.12 13.71
N ASN A 48 -6.45 -11.82 13.90
CA ASN A 48 -7.47 -10.80 14.20
C ASN A 48 -8.42 -10.51 13.03
N THR A 49 -7.99 -10.69 11.78
CA THR A 49 -8.81 -10.38 10.60
C THR A 49 -9.49 -11.61 9.99
N GLY A 50 -8.96 -12.81 10.25
CA GLY A 50 -9.40 -14.07 9.65
C GLY A 50 -9.18 -14.16 8.13
N ILE A 51 -8.45 -13.23 7.53
CA ILE A 51 -8.32 -13.10 6.06
C ILE A 51 -6.85 -12.86 5.69
N ALA A 52 -6.18 -13.89 5.18
CA ALA A 52 -4.80 -13.75 4.71
C ALA A 52 -4.69 -13.37 3.22
N GLY A 53 -5.40 -14.06 2.32
CA GLY A 53 -5.12 -14.00 0.88
C GLY A 53 -5.39 -12.66 0.21
N ARG A 54 -6.61 -12.12 0.34
CA ARG A 54 -7.01 -10.85 -0.31
C ARG A 54 -6.30 -9.64 0.29
N LEU A 55 -5.89 -9.75 1.56
CA LEU A 55 -5.31 -8.65 2.32
C LEU A 55 -3.80 -8.79 2.52
N ALA A 56 -3.14 -9.80 1.95
CA ALA A 56 -1.72 -10.06 2.21
C ALA A 56 -0.83 -8.83 2.02
N THR A 57 -1.06 -8.05 0.95
CA THR A 57 -0.34 -6.79 0.71
C THR A 57 -0.67 -5.72 1.75
N ASP A 58 -1.94 -5.55 2.11
CA ASP A 58 -2.36 -4.55 3.11
C ASP A 58 -1.88 -4.93 4.52
N LEU A 59 -1.91 -6.23 4.87
CA LEU A 59 -1.38 -6.79 6.10
C LEU A 59 0.14 -6.60 6.20
N HIS A 60 0.86 -6.79 5.10
CA HIS A 60 2.30 -6.51 5.04
C HIS A 60 2.60 -5.03 5.30
N ILE A 61 1.82 -4.11 4.70
CA ILE A 61 1.97 -2.66 4.94
C ILE A 61 1.62 -2.31 6.39
N ALA A 62 0.56 -2.90 6.95
CA ALA A 62 0.16 -2.70 8.35
C ALA A 62 1.24 -3.20 9.33
N ALA A 63 1.82 -4.37 9.07
CA ALA A 63 2.89 -4.92 9.89
C ALA A 63 4.14 -4.02 9.87
N LEU A 64 4.57 -3.54 8.69
CA LEU A 64 5.67 -2.57 8.58
C LEU A 64 5.40 -1.27 9.34
N ALA A 65 4.15 -0.78 9.31
CA ALA A 65 3.78 0.42 10.04
C ALA A 65 3.85 0.19 11.57
N LEU A 66 3.34 -0.93 12.07
CA LEU A 66 3.40 -1.26 13.50
C LEU A 66 4.84 -1.45 13.98
N GLU A 67 5.64 -2.23 13.25
CA GLU A 67 7.03 -2.54 13.59
C GLU A 67 7.92 -1.29 13.62
N LEU A 68 7.73 -0.38 12.66
CA LEU A 68 8.54 0.83 12.55
C LEU A 68 7.93 2.05 13.27
N HIS A 69 6.90 1.83 14.11
CA HIS A 69 6.14 2.88 14.80
C HIS A 69 5.64 3.99 13.85
N GLY A 70 5.29 3.59 12.63
CA GLY A 70 4.71 4.44 11.61
C GLY A 70 3.19 4.48 11.68
N GLU A 71 2.62 5.52 11.07
CA GLU A 71 1.17 5.64 10.92
C GLU A 71 0.79 5.52 9.44
N ILE A 72 -0.30 4.81 9.17
CA ILE A 72 -0.92 4.79 7.85
C ILE A 72 -2.02 5.86 7.85
N PRO A 73 -1.81 7.02 7.22
CA PRO A 73 -2.82 8.06 7.20
C PRO A 73 -4.05 7.55 6.46
N LEU A 74 -5.20 7.59 7.12
CA LEU A 74 -6.46 7.26 6.50
C LEU A 74 -6.70 8.23 5.34
N LYS A 75 -7.09 7.68 4.19
CA LYS A 75 -7.51 8.50 3.06
C LYS A 75 -8.71 9.33 3.52
N LYS A 76 -8.56 10.66 3.58
CA LYS A 76 -9.69 11.56 3.90
C LYS A 76 -10.85 11.18 2.97
N ALA A 77 -11.97 10.73 3.54
CA ALA A 77 -13.17 10.51 2.76
C ALA A 77 -13.48 11.83 2.05
N ARG A 78 -13.71 11.80 0.73
CA ARG A 78 -14.27 12.96 0.04
C ARG A 78 -15.59 13.22 0.73
N THR A 79 -15.67 14.28 1.53
CA THR A 79 -16.95 14.79 1.99
C THR A 79 -17.70 15.17 0.72
N MET A 80 -18.70 14.35 0.33
CA MET A 80 -19.68 14.78 -0.64
C MET A 80 -20.51 15.87 0.02
N SER A 81 -19.99 17.10 0.00
CA SER A 81 -20.79 18.29 0.20
C SER A 81 -21.40 18.64 -1.16
N GLY A 82 -22.49 17.96 -1.48
CA GLY A 82 -23.44 18.42 -2.50
C GLY A 82 -24.67 18.94 -1.75
N PRO A 83 -25.05 20.21 -1.89
CA PRO A 83 -26.30 20.67 -1.31
C PRO A 83 -27.45 20.02 -2.09
N ASN A 84 -28.30 19.32 -1.36
CA ASN A 84 -29.61 18.90 -1.83
C ASN A 84 -30.45 20.15 -2.14
N ARG A 85 -30.67 20.44 -3.43
CA ARG A 85 -31.78 21.23 -3.97
C ARG A 85 -32.14 20.73 -5.35
#